data_AF-A0AAR2JVR7-F1
#
_entry.id   AF-A0AAR2JVR7-F1
#
_cell.length_a   1.000
_cell.length_b   1.000
_cell.length_c   1.000
_cell.angle_alpha   90.00
_cell.angle_beta   90.00
_cell.angle_gamma   90.00
#
_symmetry.space_group_name_H-M   'P 1'
#
loop_
_entity.id
_entity.type
_entity.pdbx_description
1 polymer ?
#
loop_
_entity_poly.entity_id
_entity_poly.type
_entity_poly.pdbx_seq_one_letter_code
_entity_poly.pdbx_strand_id
1 'polypeptide(L)'
;MYCGNCALSCSKVTALFSSCICISNVNVSVFQENVLCSSWETMDGDARKTLEQHMDCCGLINILLMSVFKACKVKGICFKCGDLLLQDGGEALKILGGVGLFFSFSELLGVWLVLRYRKQKDPQTSPDAF
;
A
#
# COMPACT_ATOMS: atom_id res chain seq x y z
N MET A 1 -15.30 -20.53 22.40
CA MET A 1 -14.77 -20.10 21.09
C MET A 1 -14.68 -18.56 21.02
N TYR A 2 -13.74 -17.91 21.72
CA TYR A 2 -13.48 -16.47 21.58
C TYR A 2 -11.98 -16.12 21.51
N CYS A 3 -11.10 -17.11 21.69
CA CYS A 3 -9.65 -16.91 21.76
C CYS A 3 -9.01 -16.59 20.39
N GLY A 4 -9.58 -17.09 19.29
CA GLY A 4 -9.05 -16.84 17.93
C GLY A 4 -9.18 -15.38 17.46
N ASN A 5 -10.31 -14.72 17.76
CA ASN A 5 -10.55 -13.35 17.30
C ASN A 5 -9.74 -12.30 18.08
N CYS A 6 -9.49 -12.54 19.38
CA CYS A 6 -8.60 -11.69 20.17
C CYS A 6 -7.14 -11.81 19.71
N ALA A 7 -6.67 -13.02 19.39
CA ALA A 7 -5.32 -13.23 18.87
C ALA A 7 -5.13 -12.55 17.49
N LEU A 8 -6.12 -12.64 16.61
CA LEU A 8 -6.10 -12.02 15.29
C LEU A 8 -6.12 -10.49 15.37
N SER A 9 -6.93 -9.91 16.28
CA SER A 9 -6.94 -8.47 16.52
C SER A 9 -5.62 -7.99 17.13
N CYS A 10 -5.05 -8.71 18.10
CA CYS A 10 -3.77 -8.33 18.70
C CYS A 10 -2.62 -8.37 17.68
N SER A 11 -2.61 -9.38 16.80
CA SER A 11 -1.61 -9.49 15.74
C SER A 11 -1.63 -8.31 14.75
N LYS A 12 -2.83 -7.83 14.37
CA LYS A 12 -2.99 -6.63 13.52
C LYS A 12 -2.53 -5.33 14.22
N VAL A 13 -2.80 -5.19 15.51
CA VAL A 13 -2.41 -4.00 16.28
C VAL A 13 -0.90 -3.92 16.50
N THR A 14 -0.26 -5.05 16.78
CA THR A 14 1.21 -5.11 16.90
C THR A 14 1.90 -4.83 15.56
N ALA A 15 1.33 -5.27 14.44
CA ALA A 15 1.85 -4.98 13.10
C ALA A 15 1.79 -3.47 12.77
N LEU A 16 0.69 -2.79 13.13
CA LEU A 16 0.55 -1.34 12.94
C LEU A 16 1.59 -0.56 13.77
N PHE A 17 1.78 -0.93 15.04
CA PHE A 17 2.73 -0.25 15.92
C PHE A 17 4.20 -0.43 15.48
N SER A 18 4.57 -1.64 15.02
CA SER A 18 5.91 -1.92 14.49
C SER A 18 6.17 -1.23 13.15
N SER A 19 5.15 -1.06 12.31
CA SER A 19 5.30 -0.41 11.00
C SER A 19 5.57 1.10 11.10
N CYS A 20 5.03 1.78 12.12
CA CYS A 20 5.28 3.20 12.37
C CYS A 20 6.76 3.54 12.67
N ILE A 21 7.50 2.63 13.31
CA ILE A 21 8.91 2.84 13.65
C ILE A 21 9.80 2.76 12.40
N CYS A 22 9.46 1.89 11.45
CA CYS A 22 10.24 1.70 10.23
C CYS A 22 9.95 2.75 9.15
N ILE A 23 8.72 3.29 9.09
CA ILE A 23 8.32 4.26 8.06
C ILE A 23 8.97 5.65 8.28
N SER A 24 9.23 6.03 9.53
CA SER A 24 9.74 7.37 9.86
C SER A 24 11.20 7.61 9.44
N ASN A 25 11.95 6.55 9.11
CA ASN A 25 13.37 6.63 8.70
C ASN A 25 13.59 6.31 7.21
N VAL A 26 12.54 5.93 6.47
CA VAL A 26 12.64 5.60 5.05
C VAL A 26 12.37 6.84 4.22
N ASN A 27 13.36 7.22 3.41
CA ASN A 27 13.17 8.23 2.38
C ASN A 27 12.28 7.63 1.29
N VAL A 28 11.01 8.05 1.26
CA VAL A 28 9.95 7.49 0.39
C VAL A 28 10.35 7.50 -1.07
N SER A 29 11.06 8.54 -1.54
CA SER A 29 11.53 8.62 -2.92
C SER A 29 12.52 7.51 -3.29
N VAL A 30 13.51 7.26 -2.43
CA VAL A 30 14.55 6.24 -2.63
C VAL A 30 13.96 4.82 -2.55
N PHE A 31 13.01 4.61 -1.66
CA PHE A 31 12.31 3.32 -1.57
C PHE A 31 11.51 3.03 -2.84
N GLN A 32 10.77 4.02 -3.33
CA GLN A 32 9.91 3.86 -4.50
C GLN A 32 10.72 3.60 -5.78
N GLU A 33 11.89 4.25 -5.94
CA GLU A 33 12.83 3.98 -7.03
C GLU A 33 13.39 2.55 -6.98
N ASN A 34 13.86 2.09 -5.81
CA ASN A 34 14.43 0.74 -5.68
C ASN A 34 13.41 -0.37 -5.95
N VAL A 35 12.18 -0.21 -5.44
CA VAL A 35 11.08 -1.15 -5.70
C VAL A 35 10.75 -1.17 -7.18
N LEU A 36 10.76 0.00 -7.83
CA LEU A 36 10.46 0.11 -9.25
C LEU A 36 11.55 -0.54 -10.12
N CYS A 37 12.83 -0.34 -9.80
CA CYS A 37 13.95 -1.00 -10.47
C CYS A 37 13.86 -2.52 -10.39
N SER A 38 13.65 -3.06 -9.17
CA SER A 38 13.51 -4.49 -8.95
C SER A 38 12.28 -5.09 -9.65
N SER A 39 11.16 -4.38 -9.62
CA SER A 39 9.93 -4.79 -10.31
C SER A 39 10.12 -4.78 -11.83
N TRP A 40 10.81 -3.77 -12.36
CA TRP A 40 11.09 -3.66 -13.78
C TRP A 40 11.95 -4.81 -14.27
N GLU A 41 13.06 -5.11 -13.59
CA GLU A 41 13.96 -6.23 -13.92
C GLU A 41 13.23 -7.58 -13.94
N THR A 42 12.28 -7.77 -13.03
CA THR A 42 11.47 -8.99 -12.92
C THR A 42 10.37 -9.06 -13.98
N MET A 43 9.97 -7.92 -14.56
CA MET A 43 8.86 -7.85 -15.50
C MET A 43 9.22 -8.44 -16.86
N ASP A 44 8.28 -9.21 -17.43
CA ASP A 44 8.42 -9.79 -18.76
C ASP A 44 8.49 -8.71 -19.86
N GLY A 45 9.21 -9.00 -20.94
CA GLY A 45 9.44 -8.06 -22.03
C GLY A 45 8.17 -7.56 -22.73
N ASP A 46 7.10 -8.37 -22.77
CA ASP A 46 5.83 -7.96 -23.39
C ASP A 46 4.96 -7.11 -22.45
N ALA A 47 5.05 -7.35 -21.14
CA ALA A 47 4.44 -6.48 -20.13
C ALA A 47 5.07 -5.07 -20.16
N ARG A 48 6.40 -4.99 -20.32
CA ARG A 48 7.12 -3.72 -20.47
C ARG A 48 6.66 -2.94 -21.70
N LYS A 49 6.54 -3.58 -22.87
CA LYS A 49 6.03 -2.92 -24.09
C LYS A 49 4.60 -2.41 -23.94
N THR A 50 3.75 -3.17 -23.25
CA THR A 50 2.35 -2.76 -23.02
C THR A 50 2.28 -1.51 -22.14
N LEU A 51 3.11 -1.45 -21.10
CA LEU A 51 3.25 -0.26 -20.25
C LEU A 51 3.77 0.94 -21.03
N GLU A 52 4.83 0.76 -21.82
CA GLU A 52 5.40 1.82 -22.66
C GLU A 52 4.36 2.38 -23.64
N GLN A 53 3.52 1.52 -24.23
CA GLN A 53 2.43 1.92 -25.12
C GLN A 53 1.27 2.63 -24.41
N HIS A 54 0.93 2.20 -23.19
CA HIS A 54 -0.18 2.80 -22.44
C HIS A 54 0.18 4.17 -21.87
N MET A 55 1.44 4.36 -21.48
CA MET A 55 1.94 5.54 -20.79
C MET A 55 2.73 6.48 -21.72
N ASP A 56 2.81 6.19 -23.03
CA ASP A 56 3.60 6.93 -24.03
C ASP A 56 5.05 7.26 -23.54
N CYS A 57 5.74 6.28 -22.96
CA CYS A 57 7.08 6.43 -22.36
C CYS A 57 8.05 5.32 -22.82
N CYS A 58 9.35 5.47 -22.58
CA CYS A 58 10.36 4.47 -22.98
C CYS A 58 11.43 4.28 -21.91
N GLY A 59 11.66 3.01 -21.53
CA GLY A 59 12.69 2.62 -20.57
C GLY A 59 12.49 3.14 -19.15
N LEU A 60 13.20 2.54 -18.18
CA LEU A 60 13.06 2.88 -16.77
C LEU A 60 13.96 4.03 -16.31
N ILE A 61 15.29 3.92 -16.50
CA ILE A 61 16.28 4.85 -15.91
C ILE A 61 17.18 5.50 -16.97
N ASN A 62 17.51 4.76 -18.02
CA ASN A 62 18.41 5.20 -19.08
C ASN A 62 17.78 4.97 -20.45
N ILE A 63 17.80 6.01 -21.28
CA ILE A 63 17.27 6.02 -22.65
C ILE A 63 18.34 5.45 -23.61
N LEU A 64 19.16 4.52 -23.12
CA LEU A 64 20.31 4.08 -23.86
C LEU A 64 19.89 2.96 -24.80
N LEU A 65 19.94 3.34 -26.07
CA LEU A 65 19.85 2.50 -27.25
C LEU A 65 18.42 2.26 -27.74
N MET A 66 17.88 3.28 -28.43
CA MET A 66 17.39 3.12 -29.81
C MET A 66 16.53 1.88 -30.11
N SER A 67 15.71 1.41 -29.17
CA SER A 67 14.70 0.37 -29.38
C SER A 67 13.49 1.02 -30.04
N VAL A 68 13.68 1.31 -31.33
CA VAL A 68 12.71 1.25 -32.42
C VAL A 68 11.25 1.42 -31.98
N PHE A 69 10.85 2.68 -31.98
CA PHE A 69 9.65 3.19 -32.65
C PHE A 69 8.39 2.31 -32.57
N LYS A 70 7.55 2.56 -31.56
CA LYS A 70 6.09 2.65 -31.76
C LYS A 70 5.29 3.26 -30.61
N ALA A 71 5.88 3.42 -29.42
CA ALA A 71 5.14 3.81 -28.23
C ALA A 71 5.14 5.32 -27.91
N CYS A 72 5.96 6.16 -28.56
CA CYS A 72 5.94 7.61 -28.33
C CYS A 72 5.25 8.32 -29.50
N LYS A 73 3.91 8.35 -29.47
CA LYS A 73 3.09 8.77 -30.63
C LYS A 73 2.94 10.29 -30.75
N VAL A 74 3.13 11.02 -29.65
CA VAL A 74 2.59 12.39 -29.52
C VAL A 74 3.61 13.51 -29.83
N LYS A 75 4.93 13.33 -29.63
CA LYS A 75 5.88 14.47 -29.72
C LYS A 75 7.30 14.21 -30.22
N GLY A 76 7.70 12.98 -30.53
CA GLY A 76 9.09 12.66 -30.86
C GLY A 76 10.09 12.83 -29.69
N ILE A 77 9.61 13.27 -28.52
CA ILE A 77 10.33 13.36 -27.25
C ILE A 77 9.72 12.30 -26.36
N CYS A 78 10.55 11.36 -25.90
CA CYS A 78 10.11 10.24 -25.08
C CYS A 78 10.61 10.42 -23.65
N PHE A 79 9.70 10.38 -22.68
CA PHE A 79 10.02 10.49 -21.25
C PHE A 79 10.35 9.10 -20.68
N LYS A 80 11.07 9.08 -19.57
CA LYS A 80 11.36 7.83 -18.84
C LYS A 80 10.08 7.36 -18.16
N CYS A 81 9.77 6.06 -18.29
CA CYS A 81 8.63 5.47 -17.60
C CYS A 81 8.80 5.50 -16.09
N GLY A 82 10.05 5.50 -15.58
CA GLY A 82 10.35 5.61 -14.16
C GLY A 82 9.68 6.82 -13.51
N ASP A 83 9.90 8.00 -14.07
CA ASP A 83 9.40 9.26 -13.50
C ASP A 83 7.87 9.33 -13.51
N LEU A 84 7.24 8.89 -14.62
CA LEU A 84 5.78 8.84 -14.75
C LEU A 84 5.16 7.85 -13.76
N LEU A 85 5.73 6.64 -13.62
CA LEU A 85 5.20 5.62 -12.72
C LEU A 85 5.38 6.02 -11.25
N LEU A 86 6.48 6.72 -10.92
CA LEU A 86 6.71 7.22 -9.58
C LEU A 86 5.75 8.34 -9.22
N GLN A 87 5.46 9.24 -10.16
CA GLN A 87 4.52 10.33 -9.96
C GLN A 87 3.09 9.83 -9.78
N ASP A 88 2.58 9.05 -10.75
CA ASP A 88 1.21 8.52 -10.72
C ASP A 88 1.04 7.51 -9.57
N GLY A 89 2.05 6.66 -9.36
CA GLY A 89 2.06 5.68 -8.28
C GLY A 89 2.13 6.31 -6.89
N GLY A 90 2.85 7.42 -6.73
CA GLY A 90 2.99 8.12 -5.45
C GLY A 90 1.68 8.74 -4.96
N GLU A 91 0.87 9.28 -5.87
CA GLU A 91 -0.46 9.81 -5.54
C GLU A 91 -1.44 8.69 -5.21
N ALA A 92 -1.45 7.61 -6.01
CA ALA A 92 -2.26 6.43 -5.73
C ALA A 92 -1.89 5.79 -4.37
N LEU A 93 -0.60 5.65 -4.06
CA LEU A 93 -0.14 5.11 -2.78
C LEU A 93 -0.53 6.00 -1.59
N LYS A 94 -0.56 7.32 -1.74
CA LYS A 94 -1.04 8.22 -0.68
C LYS A 94 -2.51 7.98 -0.37
N ILE A 95 -3.34 7.84 -1.41
CA ILE A 95 -4.78 7.58 -1.24
C ILE A 95 -4.98 6.18 -0.65
N LEU A 96 -4.34 5.16 -1.22
CA LEU A 96 -4.45 3.78 -0.76
C LEU A 96 -3.91 3.60 0.67
N GLY A 97 -2.83 4.31 1.01
CA GLY A 97 -2.28 4.38 2.35
C GLY A 97 -3.24 5.01 3.35
N GLY A 98 -3.91 6.10 2.97
CA GLY A 98 -4.97 6.72 3.78
C GLY A 98 -6.17 5.80 3.99
N VAL A 99 -6.64 5.11 2.94
CA VAL A 99 -7.74 4.13 3.02
C VAL A 99 -7.37 2.95 3.91
N GLY A 100 -6.16 2.41 3.77
CA GLY A 100 -5.65 1.31 4.62
C GLY A 100 -5.51 1.70 6.09
N LEU A 101 -5.08 2.93 6.37
CA LEU A 101 -5.01 3.49 7.72
C LEU A 101 -6.41 3.65 8.32
N PHE A 102 -7.37 4.19 7.55
CA PHE A 102 -8.75 4.37 7.99
C PHE A 102 -9.41 3.02 8.32
N PHE A 103 -9.24 2.03 7.44
CA PHE A 103 -9.75 0.68 7.66
C PHE A 103 -9.17 0.08 8.95
N SER A 104 -7.86 0.20 9.16
CA SER A 104 -7.18 -0.25 10.38
C SER A 104 -7.70 0.44 11.64
N PHE A 105 -7.93 1.76 11.59
CA PHE A 105 -8.50 2.52 12.69
C PHE A 105 -9.95 2.09 13.00
N SER A 106 -10.75 1.85 11.96
CA SER A 106 -12.13 1.38 12.12
C SER A 106 -12.20 -0.01 12.75
N GLU A 107 -11.27 -0.91 12.44
CA GLU A 107 -11.16 -2.24 13.08
C GLU A 107 -10.81 -2.10 14.58
N LEU A 108 -9.87 -1.21 14.92
CA LEU A 108 -9.50 -0.89 16.30
C LEU A 108 -10.69 -0.36 17.11
N LEU A 109 -11.42 0.61 16.55
CA LEU A 109 -12.63 1.15 17.17
C LEU A 109 -13.72 0.08 17.29
N GLY A 110 -13.91 -0.76 16.27
CA GLY A 110 -14.86 -1.86 16.29
C GLY A 110 -14.59 -2.83 17.44
N VAL A 111 -13.33 -3.27 17.60
CA VAL A 111 -12.93 -4.15 18.70
C VAL A 111 -13.08 -3.47 20.06
N TRP A 112 -12.67 -2.21 20.19
CA TRP A 112 -12.83 -1.45 21.43
C TRP A 112 -14.31 -1.28 21.83
N LEU A 113 -15.18 -0.96 20.87
CA LEU A 113 -16.63 -0.85 21.08
C LEU A 113 -17.22 -2.19 21.51
N VAL A 114 -16.83 -3.30 20.88
CA VAL A 114 -17.29 -4.65 21.28
C VAL A 114 -16.86 -4.98 22.71
N LEU A 115 -15.63 -4.65 23.11
CA LEU A 115 -15.15 -4.86 24.48
C LEU A 115 -15.91 -4.00 25.51
N ARG A 116 -16.18 -2.73 25.20
CA ARG A 116 -16.97 -1.84 26.05
C ARG A 116 -18.43 -2.26 26.14
N TYR A 117 -19.02 -2.68 25.03
CA TYR A 117 -20.39 -3.17 24.98
C TYR A 117 -20.57 -4.43 25.83
N ARG A 118 -19.61 -5.37 25.79
CA ARG A 118 -19.61 -6.52 26.71
C ARG A 118 -19.46 -6.10 28.17
N LYS A 119 -18.57 -5.15 28.48
CA LYS A 119 -18.43 -4.61 29.83
C LYS A 119 -19.70 -3.92 30.37
N GLN A 120 -20.58 -3.43 29.51
CA GLN A 120 -21.89 -2.90 29.90
C GLN A 120 -23.00 -3.95 29.90
N LYS A 121 -22.78 -5.13 29.32
CA LYS A 121 -23.71 -6.26 29.32
C LYS A 121 -23.57 -7.16 30.55
N ASP A 122 -22.70 -6.80 31.50
CA ASP A 122 -22.71 -7.31 32.88
C ASP A 122 -23.52 -6.40 33.84
N PRO A 123 -24.86 -6.31 33.72
CA PRO A 123 -25.74 -6.07 34.85
C PRO A 123 -26.60 -7.32 35.11
N GLN A 124 -26.04 -8.52 34.97
CA GLN A 124 -26.71 -9.73 35.45
C GLN A 124 -25.74 -10.84 35.87
N THR A 125 -25.05 -10.60 36.98
CA THR A 125 -25.12 -11.56 38.09
C THR A 125 -25.30 -10.74 39.37
N SER A 126 -26.50 -10.20 39.54
CA SER A 126 -27.11 -10.20 40.86
C SER A 126 -27.92 -11.49 41.01
N PRO A 127 -27.34 -12.61 41.47
CA PRO A 127 -28.05 -13.46 42.41
C PRO A 127 -27.84 -12.82 43.78
N ASP A 128 -28.82 -12.05 44.27
CA ASP A 128 -29.07 -11.78 45.70
C ASP A 128 -29.96 -10.53 45.80
N ALA A 129 -31.21 -10.71 45.39
CA ALA A 129 -32.32 -9.88 45.80
C ALA A 129 -33.48 -10.81 46.18
N PHE A 130 -33.25 -11.60 47.25
CA PHE A 130 -34.25 -12.10 48.19
C PHE A 130 -33.57 -12.26 49.55
#